data_AF-A0A3N1QM26-F1
#
_entry.id   AF-A0A3N1QM26-F1
#
_cell.length_a   1.000
_cell.length_b   1.000
_cell.length_c   1.000
_cell.angle_alpha   90.00
_cell.angle_beta   90.00
_cell.angle_gamma   90.00
#
_symmetry.space_group_name_H-M   'P 1'
#
loop_
_entity.id
_entity.type
_entity.pdbx_description
1 polymer ?
#
loop_
_entity_poly.entity_id
_entity_poly.type
_entity_poly.pdbx_seq_one_letter_code
_entity_poly.pdbx_strand_id
1 'polypeptide(L)'
;MRTASPSNSDRSRFTALELELAAILWAWDPVGVAPGRTDDGEYDDLVRPILIELGHGVRDTALAVKIAGAMSTDYGLAMREQQARGVAATITEWWAAQP
;
A
#
# COMPACT_ATOMS: atom_id res chain seq x y z
N MET A 1 -10.08 -3.71 -5.13
CA MET A 1 -9.06 -4.68 -4.71
C MET A 1 -9.45 -5.14 -3.33
N ARG A 2 -9.52 -6.44 -3.05
CA ARG A 2 -9.74 -6.92 -1.68
C ARG A 2 -8.36 -7.22 -1.10
N THR A 3 -7.96 -6.49 -0.06
CA THR A 3 -6.56 -6.45 0.37
C THR A 3 -6.33 -7.24 1.66
N ALA A 4 -7.26 -7.12 2.61
CA ALA A 4 -7.16 -7.76 3.92
C ALA A 4 -7.23 -9.29 3.83
N SER A 5 -6.07 -9.93 3.97
CA SER A 5 -5.94 -11.36 4.27
C SER A 5 -4.74 -11.56 5.20
N PRO A 6 -4.88 -12.34 6.29
CA PRO A 6 -3.76 -12.66 7.19
C PRO A 6 -2.55 -13.29 6.49
N SER A 7 -2.77 -13.94 5.32
CA SER A 7 -1.69 -14.52 4.51
C SER A 7 -0.82 -13.49 3.80
N ASN A 8 -1.31 -12.26 3.65
CA ASN A 8 -0.63 -11.19 2.90
C ASN A 8 0.25 -10.33 3.81
N SER A 9 0.05 -10.38 5.13
CA SER A 9 0.70 -9.51 6.09
C SER A 9 1.85 -10.17 6.87
N ASP A 10 2.23 -11.41 6.56
CA ASP A 10 3.38 -12.06 7.19
C ASP A 10 4.70 -11.50 6.63
N ARG A 11 5.19 -10.44 7.26
CA ARG A 11 6.43 -9.74 6.91
C ARG A 11 7.68 -10.63 6.91
N SER A 12 7.69 -11.70 7.71
CA SER A 12 8.82 -12.65 7.71
C SER A 12 9.00 -13.37 6.38
N ARG A 13 7.97 -13.33 5.53
CA ARG A 13 7.93 -13.94 4.20
C ARG A 13 8.03 -12.92 3.07
N PHE A 14 8.35 -11.67 3.37
CA PHE A 14 8.50 -10.65 2.34
C PHE A 14 9.85 -10.79 1.63
N THR A 15 9.80 -10.66 0.31
CA THR A 15 10.94 -10.41 -0.55
C THR A 15 11.49 -9.01 -0.34
N ALA A 16 12.69 -8.72 -0.86
CA ALA A 16 13.27 -7.37 -0.80
C ALA A 16 12.34 -6.31 -1.42
N LEU A 17 11.73 -6.65 -2.56
CA LEU A 17 10.76 -5.79 -3.26
C LEU A 17 9.51 -5.49 -2.42
N GLU A 18 8.98 -6.51 -1.74
CA GLU A 18 7.84 -6.36 -0.83
C GLU A 18 8.19 -5.50 0.40
N LEU A 19 9.40 -5.65 0.94
CA LEU A 19 9.89 -4.82 2.05
C LEU A 19 10.06 -3.34 1.67
N GLU A 20 10.54 -3.06 0.46
CA GLU A 20 10.65 -1.70 -0.05
C GLU A 20 9.27 -1.03 -0.19
N LEU A 21 8.28 -1.74 -0.74
CA LEU A 21 6.92 -1.23 -0.83
C LEU A 21 6.28 -1.05 0.55
N ALA A 22 6.51 -2.00 1.47
CA ALA A 22 6.05 -1.88 2.85
C ALA A 22 6.58 -0.61 3.52
N ALA A 23 7.85 -0.26 3.28
CA ALA A 23 8.43 0.98 3.80
C ALA A 23 7.77 2.24 3.22
N ILE A 24 7.42 2.24 1.94
CA ILE A 24 6.68 3.35 1.31
C ILE A 24 5.30 3.53 1.96
N LEU A 25 4.58 2.43 2.17
CA LEU A 25 3.25 2.46 2.79
C LEU A 25 3.32 2.88 4.26
N TRP A 26 4.31 2.38 5.00
CA TRP A 26 4.57 2.79 6.38
C TRP A 26 4.92 4.27 6.50
N ALA A 27 5.71 4.81 5.56
CA ALA A 27 6.03 6.25 5.55
C ALA A 27 4.83 7.14 5.19
N TRP A 28 3.86 6.62 4.45
CA TRP A 28 2.64 7.35 4.09
C TRP A 28 1.68 7.50 5.28
N ASP A 29 1.52 6.45 6.09
CA ASP A 29 0.76 6.41 7.35
C ASP A 29 -0.55 7.23 7.40
N PRO A 30 -1.57 6.90 6.60
CA PRO A 30 -2.84 7.64 6.57
C PRO A 30 -3.70 7.44 7.83
N VAL A 31 -3.52 6.35 8.58
CA VAL A 31 -4.24 6.10 9.84
C VAL A 31 -3.64 6.97 10.95
N GLY A 32 -2.35 7.30 10.86
CA GLY A 32 -1.67 8.13 11.84
C GLY A 32 -1.45 7.37 13.12
N VAL A 33 -0.57 6.38 13.10
CA VAL A 33 -0.21 5.67 14.31
C VAL A 33 0.58 6.61 15.21
N ALA A 34 0.06 6.85 16.41
CA ALA A 34 0.69 7.75 17.38
C ALA A 34 2.19 7.41 17.56
N PRO A 35 3.08 8.40 17.70
CA PRO A 35 4.51 8.15 17.91
C PRO A 35 4.69 7.23 19.12
N GLY A 36 5.18 6.00 18.87
CA GLY A 36 5.40 4.99 19.90
C GLY A 36 4.68 3.65 19.71
N ARG A 37 3.80 3.49 18.69
CA ARG A 37 3.36 2.16 18.25
C ARG A 37 4.32 1.60 17.21
N THR A 38 4.92 0.46 17.52
CA THR A 38 5.80 -0.34 16.65
C THR A 38 5.02 -1.40 15.87
N ASP A 39 3.76 -1.13 15.52
CA ASP A 39 3.01 -2.09 14.69
C ASP A 39 3.49 -1.92 13.25
N ASP A 40 4.71 -2.42 13.00
CA ASP A 40 5.40 -2.14 11.77
C ASP A 40 4.61 -2.71 10.57
N GLY A 41 3.64 -3.62 10.76
CA GLY A 41 2.90 -4.34 9.72
C GLY A 41 1.48 -3.85 9.40
N GLU A 42 1.04 -2.69 9.90
CA GLU A 42 -0.35 -2.19 9.72
C GLU A 42 -0.81 -2.13 8.24
N TYR A 43 0.12 -1.91 7.31
CA TYR A 43 -0.15 -1.79 5.88
C TYR A 43 0.38 -2.96 5.05
N ASP A 44 0.86 -4.03 5.69
CA ASP A 44 1.52 -5.15 4.99
C ASP A 44 0.58 -5.97 4.11
N ASP A 45 -0.70 -6.03 4.46
CA ASP A 45 -1.71 -6.73 3.65
C ASP A 45 -2.00 -6.03 2.30
N LEU A 46 -1.64 -4.74 2.15
CA LEU A 46 -1.74 -3.99 0.90
C LEU A 46 -0.60 -4.30 -0.08
N VAL A 47 0.57 -4.75 0.41
CA VAL A 47 1.81 -4.87 -0.36
C VAL A 47 1.62 -5.78 -1.57
N ARG A 48 1.25 -7.04 -1.35
CA ARG A 48 1.07 -8.01 -2.45
C ARG A 48 -0.03 -7.62 -3.43
N PRO A 49 -1.24 -7.20 -2.97
CA PRO A 49 -2.25 -6.71 -3.87
C PRO A 49 -1.79 -5.54 -4.76
N ILE A 50 -1.04 -4.57 -4.20
CA ILE A 50 -0.50 -3.45 -4.98
C ILE A 50 0.50 -3.96 -6.04
N LEU A 51 1.42 -4.86 -5.66
CA LEU A 51 2.37 -5.46 -6.61
C LEU A 51 1.67 -6.22 -7.75
N ILE A 52 0.59 -6.93 -7.46
CA ILE A 52 -0.21 -7.61 -8.49
C ILE A 52 -0.80 -6.59 -9.48
N GLU A 53 -1.37 -5.49 -8.98
CA GLU A 53 -1.95 -4.45 -9.83
C GLU A 53 -0.87 -3.75 -10.69
N LEU A 54 0.29 -3.46 -10.11
CA LEU A 54 1.44 -2.91 -10.83
C LEU A 54 1.96 -3.87 -11.92
N GLY A 55 2.02 -5.18 -11.63
CA GLY A 55 2.36 -6.22 -12.59
C GLY A 55 1.36 -6.33 -13.75
N HIS A 56 0.09 -5.97 -13.53
CA HIS A 56 -0.92 -5.84 -14.58
C HIS A 56 -0.87 -4.49 -15.34
N GLY A 57 0.09 -3.62 -15.00
CA GLY A 57 0.28 -2.33 -15.68
C GLY A 57 -0.61 -1.20 -15.16
N VAL A 58 -1.23 -1.35 -13.98
CA VAL A 58 -1.99 -0.27 -13.33
C VAL A 58 -1.05 0.89 -12.97
N ARG A 59 -1.48 2.12 -13.29
CA ARG A 59 -0.73 3.36 -13.07
C ARG A 59 -1.48 4.35 -12.18
N ASP A 60 -0.85 5.47 -11.91
CA ASP A 60 -1.06 6.41 -10.80
C ASP A 60 -2.54 6.66 -10.48
N THR A 61 -3.33 7.08 -11.46
CA THR A 61 -4.76 7.40 -11.25
C THR A 61 -5.57 6.17 -10.87
N ALA A 62 -5.38 5.05 -11.58
CA ALA A 62 -6.10 3.82 -11.30
C ALA A 62 -5.62 3.17 -9.98
N LEU A 63 -4.34 3.31 -9.65
CA LEU A 63 -3.79 2.85 -8.38
C LEU A 63 -4.35 3.67 -7.20
N ALA A 64 -4.43 5.00 -7.33
CA ALA A 64 -5.01 5.88 -6.32
C ALA A 64 -6.47 5.50 -6.00
N VAL A 65 -7.28 5.18 -7.02
CA VAL A 65 -8.66 4.70 -6.83
C VAL A 65 -8.68 3.37 -6.05
N LYS A 66 -7.79 2.44 -6.38
CA LYS A 66 -7.71 1.14 -5.70
C LYS A 66 -7.26 1.28 -4.24
N ILE A 67 -6.26 2.10 -3.96
CA ILE A 67 -5.77 2.39 -2.61
C ILE A 67 -6.88 3.06 -1.79
N ALA A 68 -7.51 4.12 -2.29
CA ALA A 68 -8.61 4.79 -1.61
C ALA A 68 -9.79 3.84 -1.30
N GLY A 69 -10.10 2.94 -2.23
CA GLY A 69 -11.12 1.90 -2.04
C GLY A 69 -10.75 0.88 -0.96
N ALA A 70 -9.49 0.45 -0.90
CA ALA A 70 -8.97 -0.44 0.14
C ALA A 70 -9.04 0.24 1.51
N MET A 71 -8.58 1.49 1.63
CA MET A 71 -8.66 2.28 2.86
C MET A 71 -10.10 2.43 3.37
N SER A 72 -11.06 2.64 2.45
CA SER A 72 -12.47 2.77 2.82
C SER A 72 -13.11 1.44 3.26
N THR A 73 -12.74 0.35 2.60
CA THR A 73 -13.40 -0.96 2.81
C THR A 73 -12.77 -1.75 3.95
N ASP A 74 -11.44 -1.76 4.01
CA ASP A 74 -10.68 -2.64 4.90
C ASP A 74 -10.24 -1.90 6.18
N TYR A 75 -10.07 -0.57 6.11
CA TYR A 75 -9.61 0.27 7.23
C TYR A 75 -10.67 1.23 7.78
N GLY A 76 -11.83 1.33 7.13
CA GLY A 76 -12.90 2.26 7.54
C GLY A 76 -12.54 3.74 7.39
N LEU A 77 -11.43 4.06 6.71
CA LEU A 77 -11.03 5.43 6.42
C LEU A 77 -11.75 5.90 5.16
N ALA A 78 -12.66 6.87 5.28
CA ALA A 78 -13.39 7.46 4.15
C ALA A 78 -12.47 8.29 3.23
N MET A 79 -11.53 7.60 2.59
CA MET A 79 -10.46 8.17 1.78
C MET A 79 -10.95 8.38 0.35
N ARG A 80 -10.70 9.57 -0.17
CA ARG A 80 -10.95 9.92 -1.56
C ARG A 80 -9.69 9.67 -2.39
N GLU A 81 -9.87 9.41 -3.68
CA GLU A 81 -8.77 9.28 -4.65
C GLU A 81 -7.73 10.41 -4.51
N GLN A 82 -8.19 11.66 -4.40
CA GLN A 82 -7.32 12.84 -4.26
C GLN A 82 -6.32 12.72 -3.09
N GLN A 83 -6.71 12.06 -2.00
CA GLN A 83 -5.86 11.85 -0.81
C GLN A 83 -4.84 10.71 -1.05
N ALA A 84 -5.18 9.73 -1.88
CA ALA A 84 -4.29 8.61 -2.25
C ALA A 84 -3.36 8.92 -3.43
N ARG A 85 -3.58 10.01 -4.18
CA ARG A 85 -2.77 10.35 -5.37
C ARG A 85 -1.28 10.48 -5.07
N GLY A 86 -0.92 11.09 -3.95
CA GLY A 86 0.48 11.27 -3.58
C GLY A 86 1.20 9.94 -3.41
N VAL A 87 0.65 9.04 -2.59
CA VAL A 87 1.25 7.71 -2.38
C VAL A 87 1.21 6.85 -3.64
N ALA A 88 0.16 6.95 -4.45
CA ALA A 88 0.06 6.22 -5.71
C ALA A 88 1.17 6.64 -6.69
N ALA A 89 1.46 7.93 -6.81
CA ALA A 89 2.56 8.44 -7.63
C ALA A 89 3.93 7.96 -7.10
N THR A 90 4.16 8.04 -5.79
CA THR A 90 5.40 7.52 -5.16
C THR A 90 5.60 6.03 -5.48
N ILE A 91 4.54 5.23 -5.36
CA ILE A 91 4.60 3.79 -5.63
C ILE A 91 4.88 3.51 -7.11
N THR A 92 4.25 4.23 -8.04
CA THR A 92 4.45 3.98 -9.47
C THR A 92 5.80 4.47 -9.98
N GLU A 93 6.31 5.59 -9.44
CA GLU A 93 7.68 6.05 -9.68
C GLU A 93 8.71 5.03 -9.17
N TRP A 94 8.53 4.56 -7.93
CA TRP A 94 9.37 3.49 -7.36
C TRP A 94 9.32 2.21 -8.19
N TRP A 95 8.12 1.79 -8.65
CA TRP A 95 7.93 0.60 -9.49
C TRP A 95 8.63 0.73 -10.84
N ALA A 96 8.59 1.91 -11.46
CA ALA A 96 9.25 2.17 -12.73
C ALA A 96 10.78 2.14 -12.66
N ALA A 97 11.34 2.32 -11.46
CA ALA A 97 12.78 2.24 -11.20
C ALA A 97 13.27 0.81 -10.89
N GLN A 98 12.36 -0.17 -10.80
CA GLN A 98 12.73 -1.56 -10.55
C GLN A 98 13.40 -2.17 -11.80
N PRO A 99 14.41 -3.05 -11.61
CA PRO A 99 15.18 -3.65 -12.69
C PRO A 99 14.41 -4.67 -13.53
#